data_AF-A0A8T4NJP0-F1
#
_entry.id   AF-A0A8T4NJP0-F1
#
_cell.length_a   1.000
_cell.length_b   1.000
_cell.length_c   1.000
_cell.angle_alpha   90.00
_cell.angle_beta   90.00
_cell.angle_gamma   90.00
#
_symmetry.space_group_name_H-M   'P 1'
#
loop_
_entity.id
_entity.type
_entity.pdbx_description
1 polymer ?
#
loop_
_entity_poly.entity_id
_entity_poly.type
_entity_poly.pdbx_seq_one_letter_code
_entity_poly.pdbx_strand_id
1 'polypeptide(L)' 'MAVIQIQGYECERCSHKWISRANVEHVPIVCPKCKSPYWDMKRRRKIAVK' A
#
# COMPACT_ATOMS: atom_id res chain seq x y z
N MET A 1 5.16 20.44 -21.32
CA MET A 1 4.96 20.22 -19.87
C MET A 1 5.53 18.86 -19.54
N ALA A 2 6.48 18.77 -18.62
CA ALA A 2 7.07 17.49 -18.20
C ALA A 2 6.29 16.93 -17.02
N VAL A 3 5.88 15.66 -17.10
CA VAL A 3 5.23 14.92 -16.01
C VAL A 3 6.27 13.99 -15.36
N ILE A 4 6.40 14.05 -14.04
CA ILE A 4 7.28 13.17 -13.27
C ILE A 4 6.41 12.16 -12.53
N GLN A 5 6.66 10.87 -12.78
CA GLN A 5 6.02 9.75 -12.11
C GLN A 5 6.92 9.29 -10.96
N ILE A 6 6.35 9.15 -9.77
CA ILE A 6 7.03 8.72 -8.54
C ILE A 6 6.40 7.41 -8.06
N GLN A 7 7.24 6.45 -7.68
CA GLN A 7 6.78 5.21 -7.08
C GLN A 7 6.34 5.47 -5.62
N GLY A 8 5.14 5.02 -5.29
CA GLY A 8 4.56 5.13 -3.96
C GLY A 8 3.81 3.85 -3.60
N TYR A 9 3.50 3.71 -2.31
CA TYR A 9 2.78 2.58 -1.76
C TYR A 9 1.36 2.98 -1.39
N GLU A 10 0.43 2.06 -1.57
CA GLU A 10 -0.97 2.20 -1.17
C GLU A 10 -1.37 1.02 -0.29
N CYS A 11 -2.02 1.31 0.84
CA CYS A 11 -2.51 0.27 1.74
C CYS A 11 -3.91 -0.17 1.34
N GLU A 12 -4.08 -1.44 0.98
CA GLU A 12 -5.37 -2.06 0.61
C GLU A 12 -6.36 -2.17 1.79
N ARG A 13 -5.94 -1.87 3.02
CA ARG A 13 -6.80 -1.95 4.22
C ARG A 13 -7.41 -0.61 4.63
N CYS A 14 -6.61 0.45 4.59
CA CYS A 14 -6.99 1.80 5.03
C CYS A 14 -6.90 2.86 3.93
N SER A 15 -6.54 2.46 2.71
CA SER A 15 -6.38 3.30 1.52
C SER A 15 -5.42 4.48 1.71
N HIS A 16 -4.49 4.35 2.65
CA HIS A 16 -3.45 5.36 2.85
C HIS A 16 -2.39 5.21 1.78
N LYS A 17 -2.01 6.34 1.16
CA LYS A 17 -0.92 6.42 0.17
C LYS A 17 0.26 7.12 0.81
N TRP A 18 1.45 6.56 0.66
CA TRP A 18 2.68 7.17 1.15
C TRP A 18 3.84 6.90 0.20
N ILE A 19 4.84 7.76 0.27
CA ILE A 19 6.07 7.64 -0.50
C ILE A 19 7.16 7.29 0.51
N SER A 20 7.83 6.15 0.35
CA SER A 20 8.98 5.83 1.19
C SER A 20 10.14 6.75 0.81
N ARG A 21 10.78 7.35 1.81
CA ARG A 21 12.03 8.10 1.62
C ARG A 21 13.26 7.18 1.57
N ALA A 22 13.11 5.96 2.10
CA ALA A 22 14.15 4.94 2.07
C ALA A 22 14.23 4.31 0.66
N ASN A 23 15.44 3.96 0.25
CA ASN A 23 15.77 3.30 -1.03
C ASN A 23 14.71 2.27 -1.43
N VAL A 24 14.38 2.26 -2.73
CA VAL A 24 13.37 1.40 -3.37
C VAL A 24 13.55 -0.10 -3.05
N GLU A 25 14.74 -0.49 -2.60
CA GLU A 25 15.05 -1.86 -2.16
C GLU A 25 14.28 -2.33 -0.92
N HIS A 26 13.88 -1.42 -0.02
CA HIS A 26 13.20 -1.79 1.22
C HIS A 26 11.70 -1.48 1.17
N VAL A 27 10.93 -2.51 0.80
CA VAL A 27 9.46 -2.50 0.86
C VAL A 27 9.02 -2.34 2.33
N PRO A 28 8.06 -1.44 2.64
CA PRO A 28 7.58 -1.27 4.01
C PRO A 28 6.98 -2.57 4.53
N ILE A 29 7.36 -2.97 5.74
CA ILE A 29 6.82 -4.19 6.38
C ILE A 29 5.42 -3.92 6.94
N VAL A 30 5.13 -2.66 7.29
CA VAL A 30 3.87 -2.23 7.92
C VAL A 30 3.37 -0.92 7.34
N CYS A 31 2.05 -0.74 7.30
CA CYS A 31 1.45 0.56 6.94
C CYS A 31 1.71 1.58 8.06
N PRO A 32 2.22 2.80 7.76
CA PRO A 32 2.49 3.82 8.79
C PRO A 32 1.22 4.35 9.48
N LYS A 33 0.06 4.27 8.82
CA LYS A 33 -1.22 4.77 9.36
C LYS A 33 -1.91 3.77 10.26
N CYS A 34 -2.17 2.55 9.77
CA CYS A 34 -2.93 1.54 10.50
C CYS A 34 -2.06 0.47 11.19
N LYS A 35 -0.73 0.53 11.01
CA LYS A 35 0.25 -0.44 11.53
C LYS A 35 -0.01 -1.88 11.08
N SER A 36 -0.82 -2.09 10.04
CA SER A 36 -1.09 -3.42 9.52
C SER A 36 0.12 -3.92 8.72
N PRO A 37 0.64 -5.13 8.99
CA PRO A 37 1.66 -5.75 8.15
C PRO A 37 1.10 -6.17 6.77
N TYR A 38 -0.18 -6.51 6.71
CA TYR A 38 -0.88 -6.89 5.46
C TYR A 38 -1.37 -5.69 4.67
N TRP A 39 -0.52 -4.69 4.45
CA TRP A 39 -0.93 -3.48 3.75
C TRP A 39 -1.03 -3.68 2.23
N ASP A 40 -0.24 -4.58 1.66
CA ASP A 40 -0.24 -4.94 0.23
C ASP A 40 -1.31 -6.01 -0.11
N MET A 41 -1.84 -6.67 0.91
CA MET A 41 -2.73 -7.80 0.75
C MET A 41 -4.20 -7.36 0.74
N LYS A 42 -4.88 -7.61 -0.39
CA LYS A 42 -6.34 -7.47 -0.50
C LYS A 42 -7.03 -8.38 0.51
N ARG A 43 -8.05 -7.87 1.20
CA ARG A 43 -8.92 -8.71 2.03
C ARG A 43 -9.61 -9.73 1.12
N ARG A 44 -9.44 -11.03 1.41
CA ARG A 44 -10.29 -12.07 0.81
C ARG A 44 -11.74 -11.81 1.23
N ARG A 45 -12.51 -11.14 0.39
CA ARG A 45 -13.97 -11.14 0.50
C ARG A 45 -14.42 -12.55 0.14
N LYS A 46 -15.03 -13.25 1.09
CA LYS A 46 -15.81 -14.45 0.74
C LYS A 46 -16.90 -13.95 -0.20
N ILE A 47 -16.80 -14.30 -1.49
CA ILE A 47 -17.87 -14.03 -2.44
C ILE A 47 -19.03 -14.90 -1.95
N ALA A 48 -20.01 -14.26 -1.31
CA ALA A 48 -21.32 -14.86 -1.13
C ALA A 48 -21.92 -14.94 -2.54
N VAL A 49 -21.68 -16.07 -3.20
CA VAL A 49 -22.44 -16.44 -4.39
C VAL A 49 -23.87 -16.66 -3.89
N LYS A 50 -24.78 -15.80 -4.36
CA LYS A 50 -26.21 -15.87 -4.10
C LYS A 50 -26.85 -16.81 -5.10
#